data_AF-A0A9X3B6V5-F1
#
_entry.id   AF-A0A9X3B6V5-F1
#
_cell.length_a   1.000
_cell.length_b   1.000
_cell.length_c   1.000
_cell.angle_alpha   90.00
_cell.angle_beta   90.00
_cell.angle_gamma   90.00
#
_symmetry.space_group_name_H-M   'P 1'
#
loop_
_entity.id
_entity.type
_entity.pdbx_description
1 polymer ?
#
loop_
_entity_poly.entity_id
_entity_poly.type
_entity_poly.pdbx_seq_one_letter_code
_entity_poly.pdbx_strand_id
1 'polypeptide(L)'
;MKIIYTPQDGFISFEYVAEGDLLTATVNGETDTFDFTDMPDGVATEFDTTLPRCPIIKAERSDGVLTVHLLAWYWGSANYKNRLEGEATL
;
A
#
# COMPACT_ATOMS: atom_id res chain seq x y z
N MET A 1 4.22 8.30 6.62
CA MET A 1 4.47 7.24 5.61
C MET A 1 4.49 7.77 4.16
N LYS A 2 5.40 7.25 3.32
CA LYS A 2 5.36 7.33 1.84
C LYS A 2 4.85 6.00 1.27
N ILE A 3 4.05 6.03 0.21
CA ILE A 3 3.48 4.81 -0.40
C ILE A 3 3.94 4.70 -1.84
N ILE A 4 4.37 3.49 -2.22
CA ILE A 4 4.72 3.12 -3.59
C ILE A 4 3.80 1.99 -4.03
N TYR A 5 2.96 2.25 -5.01
CA TYR A 5 2.09 1.24 -5.61
C TYR A 5 2.85 0.45 -6.68
N THR A 6 2.80 -0.88 -6.56
CA THR A 6 3.33 -1.82 -7.54
C THR A 6 2.17 -2.47 -8.27
N PRO A 7 1.97 -2.14 -9.56
CA PRO A 7 0.95 -2.75 -10.39
C PRO A 7 0.96 -4.27 -10.37
N GLN A 8 -0.23 -4.87 -10.36
CA GLN A 8 -0.46 -6.29 -10.60
C GLN A 8 -1.58 -6.45 -11.65
N ASP A 9 -1.47 -7.50 -12.46
CA ASP A 9 -2.56 -7.99 -13.29
C ASP A 9 -3.34 -9.06 -12.51
N GLY A 10 -4.67 -8.96 -12.45
CA GLY A 10 -5.50 -9.95 -11.75
C GLY A 10 -6.73 -9.36 -11.08
N PHE A 11 -7.67 -10.23 -10.68
CA PHE A 11 -9.04 -9.91 -10.23
C PHE A 11 -9.21 -9.41 -8.77
N ILE A 12 -8.15 -8.91 -8.12
CA ILE A 12 -8.17 -8.60 -6.68
C ILE A 12 -8.26 -7.09 -6.44
N SER A 13 -9.34 -6.66 -5.78
CA SER A 13 -9.51 -5.27 -5.34
C SER A 13 -8.64 -4.95 -4.14
N PHE A 14 -7.98 -3.79 -4.17
CA PHE A 14 -7.16 -3.27 -3.08
C PHE A 14 -7.55 -1.82 -2.80
N GLU A 15 -7.86 -1.52 -1.54
CA GLU A 15 -8.08 -0.17 -1.03
C GLU A 15 -7.18 0.07 0.18
N TYR A 16 -6.72 1.31 0.35
CA TYR A 16 -5.74 1.64 1.38
C TYR A 16 -6.07 2.99 2.03
N VAL A 17 -5.97 3.02 3.34
CA VAL A 17 -6.02 4.24 4.16
C VAL A 17 -4.77 4.27 5.02
N ALA A 18 -4.07 5.40 5.02
CA ALA A 18 -2.88 5.60 5.83
C ALA A 18 -3.08 6.78 6.78
N GLU A 19 -2.84 6.54 8.07
CA GLU A 19 -2.93 7.53 9.13
C GLU A 19 -1.64 7.52 9.95
N GLY A 20 -0.74 8.46 9.66
CA GLY A 20 0.62 8.43 10.22
C GLY A 20 1.41 7.22 9.74
N ASP A 21 1.68 6.30 10.66
CA ASP A 21 2.40 5.03 10.43
C ASP A 21 1.48 3.80 10.54
N LEU A 22 0.17 4.01 10.65
CA LEU A 22 -0.84 2.96 10.52
C LEU A 22 -1.28 2.85 9.06
N LEU A 23 -1.30 1.64 8.52
CA LEU A 23 -1.84 1.33 7.20
C LEU A 23 -2.99 0.34 7.32
N THR A 24 -4.21 0.78 7.04
CA THR A 24 -5.36 -0.10 6.89
C THR A 24 -5.50 -0.48 5.42
N ALA A 25 -5.53 -1.77 5.14
CA ALA A 25 -5.73 -2.32 3.81
C ALA A 25 -7.03 -3.10 3.75
N THR A 26 -7.83 -2.87 2.71
CA THR A 26 -9.01 -3.66 2.39
C THR A 26 -8.77 -4.43 1.10
N VAL A 27 -8.84 -5.76 1.17
CA VAL A 27 -8.61 -6.67 0.05
C VAL A 27 -9.85 -7.52 -0.16
N ASN A 28 -10.53 -7.34 -1.30
CA ASN A 28 -11.81 -8.01 -1.59
C ASN A 28 -12.87 -7.87 -0.48
N GLY A 29 -12.89 -6.72 0.20
CA GLY A 29 -13.84 -6.40 1.27
C GLY A 29 -13.41 -6.84 2.67
N GLU A 30 -12.36 -7.64 2.81
CA GLU A 30 -11.76 -7.96 4.10
C GLU A 30 -10.72 -6.92 4.47
N THR A 31 -10.63 -6.55 5.75
CA THR A 31 -9.78 -5.44 6.21
C THR A 31 -8.81 -5.89 7.28
N ASP A 32 -7.59 -5.38 7.21
CA ASP A 32 -6.55 -5.57 8.22
C ASP A 32 -5.71 -4.30 8.37
N THR A 33 -5.11 -4.09 9.54
CA THR A 33 -4.30 -2.90 9.84
C THR A 33 -2.89 -3.29 10.25
N PHE A 34 -1.93 -2.69 9.56
CA PHE A 34 -0.50 -2.86 9.80
C PHE A 34 0.02 -1.63 10.56
N ASP A 35 0.54 -1.86 11.77
CA ASP A 35 1.12 -0.82 12.61
C ASP A 35 2.64 -0.80 12.49
N PHE A 36 3.17 0.31 11.95
CA PHE A 36 4.60 0.53 11.79
C PHE A 36 5.16 1.57 12.76
N THR A 37 4.39 2.02 13.75
CA THR A 37 4.75 3.13 14.65
C THR A 37 6.13 2.90 15.29
N ASP A 38 6.33 1.68 15.81
CA ASP A 38 7.57 1.27 16.50
C ASP A 38 8.58 0.55 15.60
N MET A 39 8.36 0.55 14.28
CA MET A 39 9.31 -0.05 13.34
C MET A 39 10.63 0.76 13.39
N PRO A 40 11.78 0.12 13.70
CA PRO A 40 13.08 0.80 13.65
C PRO A 40 13.51 1.03 12.19
N ASP A 41 14.56 1.82 11.99
CA ASP A 41 15.23 1.89 10.70
C ASP A 41 15.65 0.48 10.24
N GLY A 42 15.36 0.16 8.98
CA GLY A 42 15.52 -1.18 8.42
C GLY A 42 14.47 -1.54 7.38
N VAL A 43 14.47 -2.81 6.97
CA VAL A 43 13.58 -3.37 5.96
C VAL A 43 12.80 -4.54 6.54
N ALA A 44 11.48 -4.54 6.35
CA ALA A 44 10.59 -5.67 6.62
C ALA A 44 9.99 -6.18 5.30
N THR A 45 9.97 -7.50 5.12
CA THR A 45 9.44 -8.18 3.92
C THR A 45 8.43 -9.28 4.26
N GLU A 46 8.23 -9.56 5.54
CA GLU A 46 7.30 -10.57 6.04
C GLU A 46 6.32 -9.87 6.99
N PHE A 47 5.04 -10.16 6.83
CA PHE A 47 3.96 -9.50 7.57
C PHE A 47 2.90 -10.55 7.92
N ASP A 48 2.49 -10.55 9.18
CA ASP A 48 1.32 -11.30 9.60
C ASP A 48 0.07 -10.55 9.16
N THR A 49 -0.89 -11.29 8.59
CA THR A 49 -2.16 -10.70 8.16
C THR A 49 -3.25 -11.75 8.15
N THR A 50 -4.49 -11.34 8.40
CA THR A 50 -5.67 -12.18 8.21
C THR A 50 -6.20 -12.13 6.78
N LEU A 51 -5.67 -11.23 5.94
CA LEU A 51 -6.16 -11.04 4.57
C LEU A 51 -5.85 -12.26 3.69
N PRO A 52 -6.71 -12.58 2.71
CA PRO A 52 -6.51 -13.72 1.81
C PRO A 52 -5.25 -13.59 0.94
N ARG A 53 -4.75 -12.35 0.78
CA ARG A 53 -3.46 -12.05 0.15
C ARG A 53 -2.83 -10.87 0.87
N CYS A 54 -1.57 -11.03 1.30
CA CYS A 54 -0.82 -9.93 1.88
C CYS A 54 -0.66 -8.80 0.85
N PRO A 55 -1.13 -7.58 1.15
CA PRO A 55 -1.08 -6.47 0.21
C PRO A 55 0.28 -5.73 0.22
N ILE A 56 1.13 -5.98 1.22
CA ILE A 56 2.43 -5.32 1.39
C ILE A 56 3.54 -6.19 0.79
N ILE A 57 4.37 -5.57 -0.05
CA ILE A 57 5.57 -6.18 -0.62
C ILE A 57 6.76 -6.00 0.32
N LYS A 58 6.95 -4.76 0.79
CA LYS A 58 7.98 -4.41 1.76
C LYS A 58 7.65 -3.10 2.47
N ALA A 59 8.19 -2.94 3.67
CA ALA A 59 8.27 -1.68 4.37
C ALA A 59 9.75 -1.37 4.64
N GLU A 60 10.14 -0.12 4.46
CA GLU A 60 11.51 0.33 4.63
C GLU A 60 11.49 1.66 5.39
N ARG A 61 12.22 1.73 6.50
CA ARG A 61 12.41 2.96 7.26
C ARG A 61 13.89 3.35 7.18
N SER A 62 14.16 4.55 6.71
CA SER A 62 15.51 5.12 6.63
C SER A 62 15.47 6.55 7.16
N ASP A 63 16.32 6.86 8.13
CA ASP A 63 16.41 8.17 8.76
C ASP A 63 15.04 8.65 9.30
N GLY A 64 14.29 7.73 9.91
CA GLY A 64 12.95 7.99 10.43
C GLY A 64 11.85 8.16 9.37
N VAL A 65 12.15 7.97 8.08
CA VAL A 65 11.15 8.07 7.00
C VAL A 65 10.70 6.67 6.58
N LEU A 66 9.44 6.34 6.90
CA LEU A 66 8.81 5.09 6.47
C LEU A 66 8.29 5.15 5.03
N THR A 67 8.70 4.19 4.20
CA THR A 67 8.22 3.94 2.84
C THR A 67 7.64 2.53 2.74
N VAL A 68 6.41 2.39 2.23
CA VAL A 68 5.73 1.09 2.10
C VAL A 68 5.40 0.83 0.64
N HIS A 69 5.76 -0.36 0.16
CA HIS A 69 5.45 -0.85 -1.18
C HIS A 69 4.22 -1.74 -1.12
N LEU A 70 3.17 -1.36 -1.85
CA LEU A 70 1.86 -2.01 -1.83
C LEU A 70 1.52 -2.60 -3.20
N LEU A 71 0.81 -3.71 -3.22
CA LEU A 71 0.18 -4.22 -4.44
C LEU A 71 -0.96 -3.27 -4.85
N ALA A 72 -1.09 -3.00 -6.14
CA ALA A 72 -2.19 -2.20 -6.66
C ALA A 72 -2.72 -2.79 -7.97
N TRP A 73 -4.02 -2.68 -8.17
CA TRP A 73 -4.66 -3.06 -9.42
C TRP A 73 -4.54 -1.94 -10.48
N TYR A 74 -4.24 -2.29 -11.73
CA TYR A 74 -4.03 -1.33 -12.84
C TYR A 74 -5.31 -0.77 -13.49
N TRP A 75 -6.35 -1.59 -13.66
CA TRP A 75 -7.63 -1.24 -14.28
C TRP A 75 -8.73 -0.84 -13.28
N GLY A 76 -8.96 0.46 -13.10
CA GLY A 76 -10.22 0.98 -12.55
C GLY A 76 -10.24 1.42 -11.08
N SER A 77 -9.11 1.38 -10.35
CA SER A 77 -9.03 2.04 -9.05
C SER A 77 -9.06 3.57 -9.22
N ALA A 78 -9.61 4.31 -8.24
CA ALA A 78 -9.62 5.78 -8.26
C ALA A 78 -8.21 6.39 -8.47
N ASN A 79 -7.16 5.66 -8.12
CA ASN A 79 -5.76 6.03 -8.34
C ASN A 79 -5.34 6.04 -9.82
N TYR A 80 -5.98 5.25 -10.69
CA TYR A 80 -5.76 5.31 -12.15
C TYR A 80 -6.29 6.63 -12.74
N LYS A 81 -7.46 7.12 -12.27
CA LYS A 81 -8.01 8.41 -12.71
C LYS A 81 -7.14 9.59 -12.29
N ASN A 82 -6.68 9.62 -11.04
CA ASN A 82 -5.82 10.70 -10.55
C ASN A 82 -4.49 10.82 -11.33
N ARG A 83 -3.95 9.70 -11.84
CA ARG A 83 -2.72 9.73 -12.65
C ARG A 83 -2.95 10.22 -14.08
N LEU A 84 -4.07 9.85 -14.71
CA LEU A 84 -4.44 10.37 -16.03
C LEU A 84 -4.79 11.86 -15.99
N GLU A 85 -5.50 12.32 -14.96
CA GLU A 85 -5.85 13.75 -14.81
C GLU A 85 -4.63 14.60 -14.42
N GLY A 86 -3.64 14.05 -13.73
CA GLY A 86 -2.37 14.71 -13.44
C GLY A 86 -1.40 14.79 -14.63
N GLU A 87 -1.45 13.83 -15.56
CA GLU A 87 -0.61 13.82 -16.78
C GLU A 87 -1.30 14.53 -17.97
N ALA A 88 -2.60 14.84 -17.91
CA ALA A 88 -3.37 15.49 -18.97
C ALA A 88 -3.40 17.04 -18.90
N THR A 89 -2.45 17.67 -18.20
CA THR A 89 -2.22 19.12 -18.34
C THR A 89 -1.23 19.37 -19.48
N LEU A 90 -1.72 19.41 -20.71
CA LEU A 90 -1.05 19.99 -21.88
C LEU A 90 -1.99 20.95 -22.59
#